data_AF-A0A916FN92-F1
#
_entry.id   AF-A0A916FN92-F1
#
_cell.length_a   1.000
_cell.length_b   1.000
_cell.length_c   1.000
_cell.angle_alpha   90.00
_cell.angle_beta   90.00
_cell.angle_gamma   90.00
#
_symmetry.space_group_name_H-M   'P 1'
#
loop_
_entity.id
_entity.type
_entity.pdbx_description
1 polymer ?
#
loop_
_entity_poly.entity_id
_entity_poly.type
_entity_poly.pdbx_seq_one_letter_code
_entity_poly.pdbx_strand_id
1 'polypeptide(L)'
;MPKRTWEVVLDEHSHLIQLNHGLWTSKHEIWLDGQMVARSRHFIDVGSQHTFEIGQHYCEVHVASNGFQYRYLLFVDGTPYLAREDSCKKCERDKLIRTGIAAYQYWRELARLLGLKYLPNPESSDPFRQRLLGEYKKYVTLVQPSTEKERTSVGVGVLVRYLPVDNVATLRNQIMTDPAVDQLLGKEKTWRCTIENNVALCVFPYRPLKIAAAQVASQVLEWIEALSRSTGPVGLDHCEGDNCPDRNAPIQVVLINGFPTLLCAHCTTKIPGWGGELQRAYQDAPDGLVNGFVSGMGIAILSALAWAAIAVFFNAIAALLSYVVFIGTVKLMDRMGVKRTGRSLLLASLLTLFGAALGAYLALAWEVASELPQRLMLSNLPEIMSAAWQALSATSLLRQAIGFSLMGIIPILIWMWWEQRKHYSRMFRPDVEVVGAK
;
A
#
# COMPACT_ATOMS: atom_id res chain seq x y z
N MET A 1 -4.54 25.77 -20.06
CA MET A 1 -3.58 24.72 -19.67
C MET A 1 -2.33 25.42 -19.18
N PRO A 2 -1.86 25.20 -17.94
CA PRO A 2 -0.59 25.74 -17.50
C PRO A 2 0.53 25.30 -18.45
N LYS A 3 1.20 26.32 -19.03
CA LYS A 3 2.45 26.17 -19.76
C LYS A 3 3.58 26.63 -18.84
N ARG A 4 4.69 25.92 -18.87
CA ARG A 4 5.92 26.29 -18.15
C ARG A 4 7.10 26.23 -19.06
N THR A 5 7.98 27.22 -18.91
CA THR A 5 9.10 27.43 -19.83
C THR A 5 10.39 27.56 -19.03
N TRP A 6 11.42 26.84 -19.48
CA TRP A 6 12.78 26.97 -19.00
C TRP A 6 13.70 27.27 -20.19
N GLU A 7 14.64 28.16 -19.98
CA GLU A 7 15.72 28.44 -20.91
C GLU A 7 17.02 28.11 -20.18
N VAL A 8 17.80 27.18 -20.72
CA VAL A 8 19.05 26.71 -20.13
C VAL A 8 20.14 26.77 -21.19
N VAL A 9 21.35 27.15 -20.77
CA VAL A 9 22.53 27.15 -21.65
C VAL A 9 23.35 25.91 -21.30
N LEU A 10 23.51 25.01 -22.27
CA LEU A 10 24.23 23.74 -22.15
C LEU A 10 25.18 23.62 -23.34
N ASP A 11 26.44 23.24 -23.10
CA ASP A 11 27.47 23.13 -24.15
C ASP A 11 27.51 24.34 -25.11
N GLU A 12 27.41 25.56 -24.58
CA GLU A 12 27.37 26.84 -25.33
C GLU A 12 26.12 27.07 -26.21
N HIS A 13 25.12 26.19 -26.16
CA HIS A 13 23.86 26.30 -26.89
C HIS A 13 22.70 26.64 -25.93
N SER A 14 21.82 27.55 -26.33
CA SER A 14 20.58 27.84 -25.60
C SER A 14 19.50 26.84 -26.00
N HIS A 15 18.89 26.20 -25.01
CA HIS A 15 17.81 25.25 -25.17
C HIS A 15 16.53 25.75 -24.50
N LEU A 16 15.42 25.63 -25.23
CA LEU A 16 14.08 25.99 -24.77
C LEU A 16 13.29 24.73 -24.41
N ILE A 17 13.06 24.53 -23.12
CA ILE A 17 12.21 23.45 -22.61
C ILE A 17 10.82 24.00 -22.29
N GLN A 18 9.77 23.33 -22.78
CA GLN A 18 8.38 23.68 -22.49
C GLN A 18 7.60 22.48 -21.98
N LEU A 19 6.90 22.66 -20.85
CA LEU A 19 5.92 21.70 -20.35
C LEU A 19 4.50 22.25 -20.57
N ASN A 20 3.68 21.47 -21.27
CA ASN A 20 2.24 21.67 -21.33
C ASN A 20 1.56 20.69 -20.37
N HIS A 21 0.91 21.20 -19.34
CA HIS A 21 0.18 20.40 -18.37
C HIS A 21 -1.35 20.62 -18.48
N GLY A 22 -2.07 19.57 -18.84
CA GLY A 22 -3.53 19.54 -18.88
C GLY A 22 -4.15 19.17 -17.53
N LEU A 23 -4.48 20.15 -16.70
CA LEU A 23 -5.03 19.94 -15.34
C LEU A 23 -6.23 18.98 -15.24
N TRP A 24 -7.09 18.96 -16.26
CA TRP A 24 -8.29 18.10 -16.28
C TRP A 24 -8.08 16.75 -16.97
N THR A 25 -7.11 16.69 -17.88
CA THR A 25 -6.81 15.48 -18.65
C THR A 25 -5.64 14.70 -18.07
N SER A 26 -4.93 15.30 -17.10
CA SER A 26 -3.65 14.86 -16.52
C SER A 26 -2.62 14.51 -17.60
N LYS A 27 -2.72 15.20 -18.75
CA LYS A 27 -1.83 15.04 -19.90
C LYS A 27 -0.62 15.96 -19.73
N HIS A 28 0.56 15.41 -19.92
CA HIS A 28 1.83 16.13 -19.89
C HIS A 28 2.48 16.00 -21.27
N GLU A 29 2.93 17.12 -21.84
CA GLU A 29 3.75 17.13 -23.06
C GLU A 29 4.97 18.00 -22.83
N ILE A 30 6.15 17.44 -23.06
CA ILE A 30 7.43 18.14 -22.94
C ILE A 30 8.00 18.35 -24.33
N TRP A 31 8.36 19.58 -24.61
CA TRP A 31 8.95 20.02 -25.86
C TRP A 31 10.34 20.58 -25.60
N LEU A 32 11.31 20.18 -26.41
CA LEU A 32 12.67 20.67 -26.45
C LEU A 32 12.90 21.31 -27.82
N ASP A 33 13.21 22.59 -27.85
CA ASP A 33 13.52 23.33 -29.09
C ASP A 33 12.45 23.18 -30.18
N GLY A 34 11.19 23.11 -29.78
CA GLY A 34 10.03 22.95 -30.67
C GLY A 34 9.69 21.51 -31.06
N GLN A 35 10.48 20.52 -30.63
CA GLN A 35 10.20 19.09 -30.84
C GLN A 35 9.67 18.44 -29.56
N MET A 36 8.59 17.66 -29.66
CA MET A 36 8.05 16.92 -28.51
C MET A 36 8.96 15.74 -28.17
N VAL A 37 9.52 15.73 -26.96
CA VAL A 37 10.45 14.70 -26.47
C VAL A 37 9.80 13.72 -25.49
N ALA A 38 8.74 14.13 -24.80
CA ALA A 38 8.00 13.24 -23.92
C ALA A 38 6.52 13.57 -23.89
N ARG A 39 5.69 12.54 -23.75
CA ARG A 39 4.24 12.66 -23.56
C ARG A 39 3.79 11.62 -22.55
N SER A 40 3.03 12.04 -21.52
CA SER A 40 2.39 11.13 -20.57
C SER A 40 0.95 11.51 -20.31
N ARG A 41 0.17 10.56 -19.78
CA ARG A 41 -1.19 10.78 -19.29
C ARG A 41 -1.46 9.89 -18.10
N HIS A 42 -1.90 10.48 -16.99
CA HIS A 42 -2.31 9.73 -15.80
C HIS A 42 -3.83 9.82 -15.61
N PHE A 43 -4.42 8.92 -14.82
CA PHE A 43 -5.86 8.99 -14.49
C PHE A 43 -6.13 10.02 -13.38
N ILE A 44 -5.20 10.17 -12.45
CA ILE A 44 -5.22 11.17 -11.38
C ILE A 44 -3.80 11.75 -11.32
N ASP A 45 -3.66 13.06 -11.45
CA ASP A 45 -2.37 13.72 -11.31
C ASP A 45 -2.09 14.07 -9.84
N VAL A 46 -1.24 13.28 -9.22
CA VAL A 46 -0.72 13.48 -7.86
C VAL A 46 0.72 14.01 -7.90
N GLY A 47 1.11 14.58 -9.04
CA GLY A 47 2.48 14.92 -9.38
C GLY A 47 3.12 13.85 -10.26
N SER A 48 4.03 14.27 -11.13
CA SER A 48 4.70 13.42 -12.12
C SER A 48 6.18 13.78 -12.27
N GLN A 49 7.00 12.85 -12.78
CA GLN A 49 8.37 13.12 -13.18
C GLN A 49 8.58 12.61 -14.60
N HIS A 50 9.29 13.39 -15.39
CA HIS A 50 9.58 13.06 -16.79
C HIS A 50 11.06 13.26 -17.03
N THR A 51 11.70 12.26 -17.61
CA THR A 51 13.14 12.26 -17.88
C THR A 51 13.38 12.34 -19.37
N PHE A 52 14.36 13.11 -19.79
CA PHE A 52 14.82 13.21 -21.18
C PHE A 52 16.29 13.65 -21.19
N GLU A 53 16.92 13.61 -22.36
CA GLU A 53 18.34 13.95 -22.51
C GLU A 53 18.50 15.12 -23.49
N ILE A 54 19.46 15.99 -23.22
CA ILE A 54 19.91 17.07 -24.11
C ILE A 54 21.41 16.86 -24.32
N GLY A 55 21.80 16.26 -25.45
CA GLY A 55 23.20 15.86 -25.65
C GLY A 55 23.64 14.85 -24.60
N GLN A 56 24.63 15.21 -23.78
CA GLN A 56 25.11 14.38 -22.65
C GLN A 56 24.46 14.75 -21.30
N HIS A 57 23.62 15.78 -21.27
CA HIS A 57 22.98 16.27 -20.07
C HIS A 57 21.69 15.51 -19.78
N TYR A 58 21.54 15.06 -18.54
CA TYR A 58 20.35 14.35 -18.09
C TYR A 58 19.37 15.33 -17.46
N CYS A 59 18.16 15.38 -18.01
CA CYS A 59 17.13 16.33 -17.61
C CYS A 59 15.92 15.62 -16.97
N GLU A 60 15.38 16.24 -15.91
CA GLU A 60 14.16 15.79 -15.26
C GLU A 60 13.18 16.96 -15.05
N VAL A 61 11.95 16.83 -15.54
CA VAL A 61 10.85 17.75 -15.17
C VAL A 61 10.03 17.11 -14.08
N HIS A 62 9.94 17.79 -12.94
CA HIS A 62 9.16 17.39 -11.77
C HIS A 62 7.92 18.28 -11.67
N VAL A 63 6.76 17.64 -11.60
CA VAL A 63 5.48 18.25 -11.27
C VAL A 63 5.17 17.86 -9.82
N ALA A 64 5.38 18.79 -8.89
CA ALA A 64 5.06 18.60 -7.48
C ALA A 64 3.61 19.04 -7.22
N SER A 65 2.85 18.26 -6.45
CA SER A 65 1.46 18.55 -6.11
C SER A 65 1.19 18.40 -4.61
N ASN A 66 0.30 19.23 -4.08
CA ASN A 66 -0.31 19.03 -2.75
C ASN A 66 -1.80 18.68 -2.83
N GLY A 67 -2.26 18.25 -4.01
CA GLY A 67 -3.67 17.95 -4.32
C GLY A 67 -4.49 19.16 -4.77
N PHE A 68 -4.02 20.39 -4.50
CA PHE A 68 -4.73 21.63 -4.87
C PHE A 68 -3.90 22.52 -5.80
N GLN A 69 -2.58 22.49 -5.66
CA GLN A 69 -1.64 23.32 -6.40
C GLN A 69 -0.54 22.46 -7.00
N TYR A 70 -0.09 22.88 -8.18
CA TYR A 70 1.03 22.28 -8.88
C TYR A 70 2.20 23.27 -8.92
N ARG A 71 3.42 22.74 -8.79
CA ARG A 71 4.68 23.46 -9.02
C ARG A 71 5.56 22.63 -9.94
N TYR A 72 6.39 23.33 -10.70
CA TYR A 72 7.16 22.74 -11.78
C TYR A 72 8.63 23.07 -11.59
N LEU A 73 9.46 22.03 -11.60
CA LEU A 73 10.90 22.13 -11.45
C LEU A 73 11.56 21.39 -12.59
N LEU A 74 12.54 22.02 -13.24
CA LEU A 74 13.45 21.33 -14.13
C LEU A 74 14.72 21.05 -13.34
N PHE A 75 15.27 19.85 -13.48
CA PHE A 75 16.61 19.52 -13.03
C PHE A 75 17.46 19.22 -14.26
N VAL A 76 18.64 19.84 -14.35
CA VAL A 76 19.66 19.50 -15.36
C VAL A 76 20.91 19.08 -14.62
N ASP A 77 21.33 17.82 -14.79
CA ASP A 77 22.42 17.19 -14.04
C ASP A 77 22.30 17.36 -12.52
N GLY A 78 21.06 17.42 -12.04
CA GLY A 78 20.70 17.62 -10.65
C GLY A 78 20.70 19.07 -10.16
N THR A 79 21.02 20.03 -11.01
CA THR A 79 20.85 21.47 -10.72
C THR A 79 19.39 21.87 -10.96
N PRO A 80 18.68 22.45 -9.98
CA PRO A 80 17.29 22.88 -10.14
C PRO A 80 17.17 24.21 -10.88
N TYR A 81 16.19 24.30 -11.78
CA TYR A 81 15.79 25.48 -12.52
C TYR A 81 14.29 25.74 -12.30
N LEU A 82 13.97 26.96 -11.87
CA LEU A 82 12.58 27.41 -11.77
C LEU A 82 12.07 27.79 -13.14
N ALA A 83 10.79 27.50 -13.40
CA ALA A 83 10.16 27.96 -14.63
C ALA A 83 10.11 29.49 -14.66
N ARG A 84 10.21 30.09 -15.84
CA ARG A 84 10.18 31.54 -16.03
C ARG A 84 8.95 32.18 -15.40
N GLU A 85 7.80 31.52 -15.51
CA GLU A 85 6.53 31.96 -14.94
C GLU A 85 6.50 31.88 -13.40
N ASP A 86 7.35 31.04 -12.81
CA ASP A 86 7.45 30.80 -11.36
C ASP A 86 8.73 31.45 -10.76
N SER A 87 9.44 32.31 -11.51
CA SER A 87 10.73 32.93 -11.12
C SER A 87 10.63 34.08 -10.09
N CYS A 88 9.51 34.20 -9.39
CA CYS A 88 9.28 35.31 -8.46
C CYS A 88 9.96 35.10 -7.08
N LYS A 89 10.43 36.16 -6.40
CA LYS A 89 11.02 36.07 -5.03
C LYS A 89 10.10 35.45 -3.97
N LYS A 90 8.79 35.41 -4.22
CA LYS A 90 7.79 34.73 -3.37
C LYS A 90 7.73 33.22 -3.66
N CYS A 91 8.05 32.84 -4.89
CA CYS A 91 8.03 31.48 -5.42
C CYS A 91 9.25 30.68 -4.91
N GLU A 92 10.42 31.30 -4.76
CA GLU A 92 11.58 30.66 -4.08
C GLU A 92 11.31 30.28 -2.62
N ARG A 93 10.39 31.02 -1.96
CA ARG A 93 9.93 30.74 -0.60
C ARG A 93 8.78 29.73 -0.56
N ASP A 94 8.31 29.27 -1.71
CA ASP A 94 7.23 28.29 -1.80
C ASP A 94 7.67 26.96 -1.17
N LYS A 95 6.88 26.50 -0.20
CA LYS A 95 7.16 25.29 0.56
C LYS A 95 7.24 24.06 -0.33
N LEU A 96 6.42 23.96 -1.38
CA LEU A 96 6.38 22.80 -2.27
C LEU A 96 7.66 22.73 -3.12
N ILE A 97 8.11 23.87 -3.65
CA ILE A 97 9.39 23.98 -4.37
C ILE A 97 10.56 23.61 -3.48
N ARG A 98 10.67 24.24 -2.29
CA ARG A 98 11.76 23.98 -1.35
C ARG A 98 11.80 22.52 -0.89
N THR A 99 10.64 21.93 -0.63
CA THR A 99 10.55 20.53 -0.19
C THR A 99 10.92 19.58 -1.35
N GLY A 100 10.48 19.86 -2.57
CA GLY A 100 10.82 19.09 -3.75
C GLY A 100 12.33 19.10 -4.05
N ILE A 101 12.95 20.28 -4.08
CA ILE A 101 14.41 20.42 -4.27
C ILE A 101 15.16 19.70 -3.16
N ALA A 102 14.81 19.94 -1.89
CA ALA A 102 15.48 19.31 -0.76
C ALA A 102 15.33 17.77 -0.78
N ALA A 103 14.15 17.26 -1.13
CA ALA A 103 13.92 15.82 -1.29
C ALA A 103 14.82 15.25 -2.40
N TYR A 104 14.81 15.84 -3.59
CA TYR A 104 15.62 15.37 -4.71
C TYR A 104 17.12 15.35 -4.37
N GLN A 105 17.65 16.46 -3.84
CA GLN A 105 19.06 16.54 -3.42
C GLN A 105 19.39 15.53 -2.32
N TYR A 106 18.49 15.34 -1.35
CA TYR A 106 18.64 14.37 -0.29
C TYR A 106 18.79 12.94 -0.83
N TRP A 107 17.93 12.53 -1.76
CA TRP A 107 17.98 11.17 -2.34
C TRP A 107 19.17 10.95 -3.26
N ARG A 108 19.59 11.98 -4.01
CA ARG A 108 20.82 11.94 -4.83
C ARG A 108 22.07 11.79 -3.95
N GLU A 109 22.14 12.54 -2.86
CA GLU A 109 23.25 12.46 -1.92
C GLU A 109 23.25 11.10 -1.19
N LEU A 110 22.08 10.60 -0.79
CA LEU A 110 21.93 9.27 -0.21
C LEU A 110 22.39 8.18 -1.20
N ALA A 111 22.03 8.28 -2.47
CA ALA A 111 22.48 7.38 -3.53
C ALA A 111 24.01 7.36 -3.63
N ARG A 112 24.63 8.55 -3.68
CA ARG A 112 26.09 8.72 -3.74
C ARG A 112 26.80 8.10 -2.54
N LEU A 113 26.30 8.37 -1.33
CA LEU A 113 26.89 7.88 -0.08
C LEU A 113 26.78 6.35 0.07
N LEU A 114 25.68 5.77 -0.41
CA LEU A 114 25.47 4.32 -0.36
C LEU A 114 26.10 3.58 -1.53
N GLY A 115 26.56 4.29 -2.57
CA GLY A 115 27.01 3.67 -3.82
C GLY A 115 25.88 2.98 -4.60
N LEU A 116 24.63 3.40 -4.40
CA LEU A 116 23.45 2.83 -5.07
C LEU A 116 23.04 3.69 -6.26
N LYS A 117 22.42 3.08 -7.28
CA LYS A 117 21.91 3.80 -8.45
C LYS A 117 20.58 4.48 -8.09
N TYR A 118 20.47 5.77 -8.36
CA TYR A 118 19.21 6.51 -8.28
C TYR A 118 18.33 6.13 -9.47
N LEU A 119 17.15 5.56 -9.20
CA LEU A 119 16.21 4.98 -10.17
C LEU A 119 14.77 5.33 -9.80
N PRO A 120 14.33 6.58 -10.02
CA PRO A 120 13.00 7.02 -9.62
C PRO A 120 11.89 6.19 -10.29
N ASN A 121 10.79 5.96 -9.57
CA ASN A 121 9.60 5.31 -10.12
C ASN A 121 8.67 6.38 -10.77
N PRO A 122 8.61 6.47 -12.11
CA PRO A 122 7.86 7.52 -12.80
C PRO A 122 6.35 7.46 -12.56
N GLU A 123 5.81 6.29 -12.18
CA GLU A 123 4.38 6.12 -11.91
C GLU A 123 3.97 6.49 -10.49
N SER A 124 4.94 6.74 -9.60
CA SER A 124 4.68 7.06 -8.21
C SER A 124 4.66 8.57 -7.94
N SER A 125 3.81 8.98 -7.00
CA SER A 125 3.76 10.35 -6.50
C SER A 125 4.88 10.62 -5.52
N ASP A 126 5.20 11.89 -5.30
CA ASP A 126 6.06 12.27 -4.17
C ASP A 126 5.36 11.93 -2.83
N PRO A 127 6.11 11.51 -1.80
CA PRO A 127 7.55 11.24 -1.82
C PRO A 127 7.94 9.88 -2.44
N PHE A 128 7.00 8.95 -2.62
CA PHE A 128 7.20 7.53 -3.03
C PHE A 128 7.86 7.29 -4.39
N ARG A 129 8.06 8.34 -5.18
CA ARG A 129 8.82 8.32 -6.43
C ARG A 129 10.28 7.94 -6.24
N GLN A 130 10.86 8.30 -5.11
CA GLN A 130 12.30 8.20 -4.88
C GLN A 130 12.70 6.74 -4.71
N ARG A 131 13.75 6.27 -5.38
CA ARG A 131 14.18 4.87 -5.25
C ARG A 131 15.65 4.72 -5.61
N LEU A 132 16.37 3.99 -4.77
CA LEU A 132 17.77 3.63 -4.94
C LEU A 132 17.84 2.11 -5.04
N LEU A 133 18.61 1.59 -5.99
CA LEU A 133 18.84 0.15 -6.11
C LEU A 133 20.29 -0.12 -6.49
N GLY A 134 20.84 -1.18 -5.93
CA GLY A 134 22.16 -1.65 -6.27
C GLY A 134 22.61 -2.75 -5.34
N GLU A 135 23.92 -2.98 -5.34
CA GLU A 135 24.55 -3.94 -4.46
C GLU A 135 25.36 -3.25 -3.39
N TYR A 136 25.26 -3.74 -2.15
CA TYR A 136 26.20 -3.41 -1.10
C TYR A 136 26.70 -4.70 -0.46
N LYS A 137 28.02 -4.94 -0.47
CA LYS A 137 28.63 -6.21 -0.01
C LYS A 137 27.95 -7.47 -0.60
N LYS A 138 27.57 -7.42 -1.88
CA LYS A 138 26.81 -8.48 -2.61
C LYS A 138 25.35 -8.69 -2.15
N TYR A 139 24.82 -7.84 -1.28
CA TYR A 139 23.39 -7.82 -0.95
C TYR A 139 22.66 -6.87 -1.90
N VAL A 140 21.63 -7.38 -2.57
CA VAL A 140 20.72 -6.55 -3.35
C VAL A 140 19.94 -5.67 -2.38
N THR A 141 20.13 -4.36 -2.52
CA THR A 141 19.61 -3.36 -1.58
C THR A 141 18.74 -2.38 -2.33
N LEU A 142 17.48 -2.28 -1.91
CA LEU A 142 16.49 -1.33 -2.40
C LEU A 142 16.19 -0.32 -1.29
N VAL A 143 16.41 0.96 -1.56
CA VAL A 143 16.08 2.06 -0.63
C VAL A 143 15.03 2.94 -1.26
N GLN A 144 13.87 3.08 -0.61
CA GLN A 144 12.76 3.88 -1.12
C GLN A 144 11.90 4.41 0.04
N PRO A 145 11.12 5.47 -0.15
CA PRO A 145 10.16 5.92 0.83
C PRO A 145 9.16 4.81 1.17
N SER A 146 8.94 4.59 2.46
CA SER A 146 8.02 3.58 2.97
C SER A 146 7.10 4.20 4.02
N THR A 147 5.85 3.78 4.04
CA THR A 147 4.94 4.13 5.14
C THR A 147 5.21 3.24 6.34
N GLU A 148 5.12 3.82 7.53
CA GLU A 148 5.04 3.07 8.77
C GLU A 148 3.59 2.60 8.93
N LYS A 149 3.31 1.29 9.03
CA LYS A 149 1.94 0.73 9.00
C LYS A 149 0.95 1.35 10.02
N GLU A 150 1.45 1.99 11.08
CA GLU A 150 0.67 2.60 12.16
C GLU A 150 0.72 4.14 12.18
N ARG A 151 1.56 4.79 11.35
CA ARG A 151 1.68 6.25 11.30
C ARG A 151 1.50 6.77 9.87
N THR A 152 0.94 7.97 9.77
CA THR A 152 0.84 8.71 8.50
C THR A 152 2.18 9.28 8.03
N SER A 153 3.29 9.02 8.74
CA SER A 153 4.62 9.47 8.37
C SER A 153 5.30 8.54 7.36
N VAL A 154 5.98 9.15 6.40
CA VAL A 154 6.87 8.46 5.47
C VAL A 154 8.27 8.41 6.06
N GLY A 155 8.92 7.24 5.98
CA GLY A 155 10.32 7.00 6.32
C GLY A 155 11.14 6.54 5.11
N VAL A 156 12.45 6.37 5.29
CA VAL A 156 13.35 5.72 4.32
C VAL A 156 13.31 4.21 4.59
N GLY A 157 12.58 3.47 3.77
CA GLY A 157 12.57 2.01 3.80
C GLY A 157 13.80 1.43 3.12
N VAL A 158 14.52 0.57 3.81
CA VAL A 158 15.70 -0.16 3.35
C VAL A 158 15.36 -1.63 3.31
N LEU A 159 15.20 -2.16 2.10
CA LEU A 159 14.97 -3.56 1.83
C LEU A 159 16.29 -4.21 1.40
N VAL A 160 16.70 -5.25 2.12
CA VAL A 160 17.94 -6.00 1.88
C VAL A 160 17.58 -7.45 1.60
N ARG A 161 17.94 -7.96 0.42
CA ARG A 161 17.77 -9.37 0.05
C ARG A 161 18.96 -10.20 0.54
N TYR A 162 18.69 -11.37 1.11
CA TYR A 162 19.69 -12.34 1.54
C TYR A 162 19.21 -13.78 1.24
N LEU A 163 20.12 -14.76 1.34
CA LEU A 163 19.80 -16.16 1.07
C LEU A 163 18.65 -16.66 1.96
N PRO A 164 17.72 -17.47 1.42
CA PRO A 164 16.63 -18.03 2.21
C PRO A 164 17.13 -18.71 3.50
N VAL A 165 16.48 -18.41 4.63
CA VAL A 165 16.72 -19.07 5.92
C VAL A 165 15.53 -19.93 6.33
N ASP A 166 15.81 -21.08 6.94
CA ASP A 166 14.76 -22.01 7.38
C ASP A 166 14.01 -21.52 8.62
N ASN A 167 14.72 -20.86 9.55
CA ASN A 167 14.17 -20.43 10.83
C ASN A 167 14.20 -18.91 10.99
N VAL A 168 13.20 -18.25 10.40
CA VAL A 168 13.02 -16.79 10.44
C VAL A 168 12.89 -16.27 11.88
N ALA A 169 12.27 -17.03 12.78
CA ALA A 169 12.10 -16.61 14.17
C ALA A 169 13.45 -16.52 14.92
N THR A 170 14.33 -17.49 14.68
CA THR A 170 15.69 -17.49 15.26
C THR A 170 16.53 -16.37 14.67
N LEU A 171 16.52 -16.21 13.33
CA LEU A 171 17.22 -15.12 12.67
C LEU A 171 16.74 -13.75 13.17
N ARG A 172 15.43 -13.57 13.28
CA ARG A 172 14.83 -12.34 13.83
C ARG A 172 15.32 -12.08 15.25
N ASN A 173 15.32 -13.09 16.12
CA ASN A 173 15.82 -12.92 17.47
C ASN A 173 17.30 -12.50 17.47
N GLN A 174 18.15 -13.20 16.71
CA GLN A 174 19.58 -12.89 16.59
C GLN A 174 19.83 -11.43 16.16
N ILE A 175 19.21 -10.99 15.06
CA ILE A 175 19.37 -9.62 14.55
C ILE A 175 18.85 -8.59 15.55
N MET A 176 17.67 -8.82 16.13
CA MET A 176 17.07 -7.85 17.06
C MET A 176 17.80 -7.78 18.41
N THR A 177 18.63 -8.78 18.74
CA THR A 177 19.52 -8.76 19.91
C THR A 177 20.94 -8.27 19.60
N ASP A 178 21.29 -7.98 18.34
CA ASP A 178 22.61 -7.45 18.00
C ASP A 178 22.76 -6.05 18.61
N PRO A 179 23.83 -5.79 19.40
CA PRO A 179 24.04 -4.48 20.04
C PRO A 179 24.09 -3.30 19.05
N ALA A 180 24.58 -3.53 17.83
CA ALA A 180 24.58 -2.51 16.78
C ALA A 180 23.16 -2.18 16.34
N VAL A 181 22.28 -3.19 16.24
CA VAL A 181 20.87 -2.99 15.93
C VAL A 181 20.15 -2.32 17.09
N ASP A 182 20.42 -2.69 18.34
CA ASP A 182 19.81 -2.02 19.51
C ASP A 182 20.20 -0.53 19.57
N GLN A 183 21.49 -0.21 19.37
CA GLN A 183 21.98 1.16 19.27
C GLN A 183 21.34 1.90 18.09
N LEU A 184 21.25 1.22 16.95
CA LEU A 184 20.55 1.65 15.74
C LEU A 184 19.04 1.46 15.86
N LEU A 185 18.41 1.25 17.00
CA LEU A 185 16.96 1.45 17.12
C LEU A 185 16.71 2.53 18.17
N GLY A 186 17.71 2.75 19.03
CA GLY A 186 17.70 3.77 20.06
C GLY A 186 16.53 3.59 21.02
N LYS A 187 16.24 4.64 21.79
CA LYS A 187 15.10 4.66 22.72
C LYS A 187 13.77 4.87 22.02
N GLU A 188 13.79 5.44 20.81
CA GLU A 188 12.60 5.57 19.98
C GLU A 188 12.35 4.22 19.30
N LYS A 189 11.60 3.33 19.98
CA LYS A 189 11.06 2.08 19.42
C LYS A 189 10.06 2.30 18.25
N THR A 190 10.18 3.41 17.53
CA THR A 190 9.36 3.80 16.38
C THR A 190 9.82 3.10 15.10
N TRP A 191 10.94 2.38 15.13
CA TRP A 191 11.53 1.79 13.93
C TRP A 191 10.99 0.36 13.81
N ARG A 192 10.58 0.00 12.60
CA ARG A 192 9.99 -1.31 12.34
C ARG A 192 10.84 -2.03 11.33
N CYS A 193 11.67 -2.93 11.81
CA CYS A 193 12.31 -3.91 10.97
C CYS A 193 11.38 -5.13 10.83
N THR A 194 11.13 -5.56 9.60
CA THR A 194 10.42 -6.80 9.28
C THR A 194 11.44 -7.74 8.64
N ILE A 195 11.59 -8.93 9.22
CA ILE A 195 12.53 -9.95 8.77
C ILE A 195 11.68 -11.15 8.33
N GLU A 196 11.84 -11.54 7.07
CA GLU A 196 11.16 -12.66 6.41
C GLU A 196 12.20 -13.73 6.02
N ASN A 197 11.89 -14.69 5.14
CA ASN A 197 12.81 -15.79 4.83
C ASN A 197 14.06 -15.36 4.02
N ASN A 198 13.97 -14.37 3.15
CA ASN A 198 15.01 -14.00 2.18
C ASN A 198 15.16 -12.48 2.03
N VAL A 199 14.55 -11.74 2.95
CA VAL A 199 14.50 -10.28 2.92
C VAL A 199 14.32 -9.70 4.31
N ALA A 200 14.94 -8.55 4.55
CA ALA A 200 14.64 -7.72 5.70
C ALA A 200 14.39 -6.28 5.24
N LEU A 201 13.32 -5.69 5.75
CA LEU A 201 12.93 -4.32 5.52
C LEU A 201 13.04 -3.56 6.84
N CYS A 202 13.83 -2.51 6.91
CA CYS A 202 13.78 -1.58 8.04
C CYS A 202 13.47 -0.15 7.57
N VAL A 203 12.73 0.62 8.38
CA VAL A 203 12.28 1.97 8.02
C VAL A 203 12.92 3.00 8.94
N PHE A 204 13.72 3.89 8.36
CA PHE A 204 14.41 4.98 9.05
C PHE A 204 13.63 6.31 8.94
N PRO A 205 13.84 7.26 9.87
CA PRO A 205 13.18 8.57 9.79
C PRO A 205 13.53 9.34 8.51
N TYR A 206 12.52 9.85 7.81
CA TYR A 206 12.70 10.68 6.61
C TYR A 206 12.23 12.12 6.87
N ARG A 207 13.19 13.05 7.01
CA ARG A 207 12.94 14.49 7.14
C ARG A 207 14.05 15.25 6.41
N PRO A 208 13.97 15.43 5.08
CA PRO A 208 15.09 15.92 4.27
C PRO A 208 15.57 17.34 4.67
N LEU A 209 14.73 18.12 5.38
CA LEU A 209 15.09 19.44 5.91
C LEU A 209 15.68 19.41 7.33
N LYS A 210 15.64 18.28 8.04
CA LYS A 210 16.03 18.17 9.46
C LYS A 210 17.10 17.12 9.72
N ILE A 211 17.15 16.08 8.88
CA ILE A 211 18.06 14.95 9.01
C ILE A 211 18.91 14.94 7.75
N ALA A 212 20.22 14.94 7.90
CA ALA A 212 21.14 14.91 6.76
C ALA A 212 21.15 13.51 6.10
N ALA A 213 21.34 13.47 4.79
CA ALA A 213 21.47 12.20 4.05
C ALA A 213 22.63 11.34 4.58
N ALA A 214 23.75 11.97 4.98
CA ALA A 214 24.90 11.31 5.61
C ALA A 214 24.55 10.52 6.87
N GLN A 215 23.67 11.07 7.73
CA GLN A 215 23.25 10.39 8.94
C GLN A 215 22.42 9.13 8.62
N VAL A 216 21.47 9.24 7.69
CA VAL A 216 20.67 8.08 7.27
C VAL A 216 21.52 7.06 6.51
N ALA A 217 22.48 7.50 5.71
CA ALA A 217 23.42 6.61 5.04
C ALA A 217 24.20 5.76 6.06
N SER A 218 24.76 6.36 7.13
CA SER A 218 25.42 5.61 8.21
C SER A 218 24.51 4.53 8.80
N GLN A 219 23.26 4.88 9.07
CA GLN A 219 22.27 3.94 9.61
C GLN A 219 21.96 2.80 8.62
N VAL A 220 21.78 3.11 7.34
CA VAL A 220 21.56 2.08 6.31
C VAL A 220 22.75 1.12 6.27
N LEU A 221 23.98 1.63 6.30
CA LEU A 221 25.20 0.82 6.24
C LEU A 221 25.36 -0.05 7.50
N GLU A 222 25.16 0.51 8.68
CA GLU A 222 25.19 -0.23 9.96
C GLU A 222 24.12 -1.33 10.00
N TRP A 223 22.93 -1.06 9.47
CA TRP A 223 21.86 -2.05 9.35
C TRP A 223 22.25 -3.23 8.44
N ILE A 224 22.79 -2.94 7.24
CA ILE A 224 23.24 -3.99 6.33
C ILE A 224 24.41 -4.77 6.95
N GLU A 225 25.31 -4.09 7.67
CA GLU A 225 26.40 -4.74 8.39
C GLU A 225 25.90 -5.73 9.43
N ALA A 226 24.93 -5.34 10.26
CA ALA A 226 24.35 -6.21 11.26
C ALA A 226 23.66 -7.43 10.62
N LEU A 227 22.92 -7.25 9.53
CA LEU A 227 22.32 -8.35 8.78
C LEU A 227 23.39 -9.32 8.28
N SER A 228 24.50 -8.82 7.73
CA SER A 228 25.55 -9.65 7.14
C SER A 228 26.26 -10.58 8.13
N ARG A 229 26.16 -10.31 9.43
CA ARG A 229 26.70 -11.21 10.47
C ARG A 229 25.88 -12.49 10.64
N SER A 230 24.60 -12.46 10.26
CA SER A 230 23.64 -13.55 10.49
C SER A 230 23.04 -14.12 9.20
N THR A 231 23.31 -13.52 8.04
CA THR A 231 22.78 -13.98 6.74
C THR A 231 23.87 -14.04 5.67
N GLY A 232 23.67 -14.85 4.63
CA GLY A 232 24.52 -14.85 3.43
C GLY A 232 23.91 -13.99 2.30
N PRO A 233 24.74 -13.36 1.45
CA PRO A 233 24.24 -12.58 0.30
C PRO A 233 23.62 -13.50 -0.76
N VAL A 234 22.56 -13.04 -1.45
CA VAL A 234 21.90 -13.84 -2.52
C VAL A 234 22.83 -14.11 -3.70
N GLY A 235 23.80 -13.23 -3.97
CA GLY A 235 24.72 -13.34 -5.12
C GLY A 235 24.02 -13.09 -6.47
N LEU A 236 24.73 -12.49 -7.44
CA LEU A 236 24.24 -12.28 -8.81
C LEU A 236 24.53 -13.45 -9.76
N ASP A 237 24.94 -14.58 -9.21
CA ASP A 237 25.35 -15.77 -9.93
C ASP A 237 24.22 -16.78 -10.10
N HIS A 238 23.06 -16.56 -9.47
CA HIS A 238 21.93 -17.48 -9.54
C HIS A 238 20.62 -16.78 -9.94
N CYS A 239 19.92 -17.37 -10.92
CA CYS A 239 18.57 -16.96 -11.29
C CYS A 239 17.55 -17.54 -10.30
N GLU A 240 16.72 -16.69 -9.71
CA GLU A 240 15.59 -17.06 -8.83
C GLU A 240 14.34 -17.52 -9.61
N GLY A 241 14.46 -17.78 -10.91
CA GLY A 241 13.33 -18.19 -11.74
C GLY A 241 13.07 -19.69 -11.59
N ASP A 242 11.81 -20.06 -11.37
CA ASP A 242 11.42 -21.47 -11.28
C ASP A 242 11.86 -22.27 -12.51
N ASN A 243 12.60 -23.35 -12.28
CA ASN A 243 13.15 -24.22 -13.33
C ASN A 243 13.96 -23.44 -14.38
N CYS A 244 14.81 -22.49 -13.95
CA CYS A 244 15.71 -21.80 -14.86
C CYS A 244 16.60 -22.81 -15.60
N PRO A 245 16.54 -22.87 -16.95
CA PRO A 245 17.28 -23.86 -17.73
C PRO A 245 18.78 -23.55 -17.82
N ASP A 246 19.16 -22.29 -17.61
CA ASP A 246 20.54 -21.82 -17.73
C ASP A 246 21.00 -21.20 -16.40
N ARG A 247 21.85 -21.95 -15.69
CA ARG A 247 22.43 -21.51 -14.42
C ARG A 247 23.51 -20.44 -14.59
N ASN A 248 24.04 -20.27 -15.80
CA ASN A 248 25.13 -19.35 -16.10
C ASN A 248 24.68 -18.12 -16.90
N ALA A 249 23.37 -18.01 -17.20
CA ALA A 249 22.82 -16.86 -17.90
C ALA A 249 23.10 -15.57 -17.11
N PRO A 250 23.41 -14.45 -17.80
CA PRO A 250 23.52 -13.15 -17.15
C PRO A 250 22.26 -12.82 -16.35
N ILE A 251 22.45 -12.54 -15.06
CA ILE A 251 21.39 -12.20 -14.13
C ILE A 251 21.24 -10.68 -14.05
N GLN A 252 19.99 -10.23 -14.01
CA GLN A 252 19.63 -8.83 -13.83
C GLN A 252 18.66 -8.70 -12.66
N VAL A 253 18.63 -7.51 -12.05
CA VAL A 253 17.62 -7.21 -11.03
C VAL A 253 16.32 -6.83 -11.74
N VAL A 254 15.26 -7.60 -11.49
CA VAL A 254 13.91 -7.35 -11.97
C VAL A 254 13.04 -7.00 -10.78
N LEU A 255 12.38 -5.85 -10.83
CA LEU A 255 11.40 -5.46 -9.83
C LEU A 255 10.04 -6.04 -10.20
N ILE A 256 9.56 -7.00 -9.41
CA ILE A 256 8.23 -7.59 -9.55
C ILE A 256 7.34 -6.94 -8.48
N ASN A 257 6.37 -6.13 -8.88
CA ASN A 257 5.56 -5.30 -7.97
C ASN A 257 6.42 -4.45 -7.01
N GLY A 258 7.57 -3.95 -7.49
CA GLY A 258 8.52 -3.18 -6.69
C GLY A 258 9.45 -4.01 -5.79
N PHE A 259 9.35 -5.35 -5.81
CA PHE A 259 10.23 -6.23 -5.06
C PHE A 259 11.40 -6.71 -5.94
N PRO A 260 12.67 -6.52 -5.51
CA PRO A 260 13.83 -6.92 -6.30
C PRO A 260 14.01 -8.42 -6.31
N THR A 261 14.05 -8.98 -7.52
CA THR A 261 14.20 -10.40 -7.83
C THR A 261 15.30 -10.58 -8.86
N LEU A 262 16.17 -11.55 -8.67
CA LEU A 262 17.29 -11.82 -9.56
C LEU A 262 16.87 -12.80 -10.65
N LEU A 263 16.72 -12.33 -11.87
CA LEU A 263 16.24 -13.16 -12.99
C LEU A 263 17.13 -12.99 -14.21
N CYS A 264 17.29 -14.07 -15.00
CA CYS A 264 17.84 -13.97 -16.33
C CYS A 264 16.77 -13.43 -17.32
N ALA A 265 17.21 -13.03 -18.51
CA ALA A 265 16.32 -12.54 -19.56
C ALA A 265 15.20 -13.56 -19.90
N HIS A 266 15.55 -14.85 -19.98
CA HIS A 266 14.58 -15.92 -20.28
C HIS A 266 13.48 -16.01 -19.21
N CYS A 267 13.83 -16.08 -17.93
CA CYS A 267 12.86 -16.14 -16.84
C CYS A 267 11.99 -14.88 -16.77
N THR A 268 12.55 -13.71 -17.08
CA THR A 268 11.80 -12.44 -17.15
C THR A 268 10.64 -12.52 -18.15
N THR A 269 10.85 -13.13 -19.32
CA THR A 269 9.78 -13.27 -20.34
C THR A 269 8.62 -14.17 -19.91
N LYS A 270 8.83 -15.03 -18.90
CA LYS A 270 7.80 -15.94 -18.38
C LYS A 270 6.90 -15.31 -17.32
N ILE A 271 7.29 -14.18 -16.73
CA ILE A 271 6.54 -13.54 -15.64
C ILE A 271 5.07 -13.25 -16.01
N PRO A 272 4.74 -12.74 -17.22
CA PRO A 272 3.33 -12.58 -17.60
C PRO A 272 2.54 -13.90 -17.60
N GLY A 273 3.20 -15.02 -17.87
CA GLY A 273 2.62 -16.37 -17.79
C GLY A 273 2.34 -16.82 -16.36
N TRP A 274 3.23 -16.49 -15.40
CA TRP A 274 3.04 -16.81 -13.97
C TRP A 274 1.73 -16.23 -13.43
N GLY A 275 1.40 -15.00 -13.82
CA GLY A 275 0.14 -14.37 -13.42
C GLY A 275 -1.10 -15.15 -13.87
N GLY A 276 -1.07 -15.70 -15.10
CA GLY A 276 -2.16 -16.53 -15.63
C GLY A 276 -2.25 -17.91 -14.98
N GLU A 277 -1.14 -18.50 -14.56
CA GLU A 277 -1.12 -19.75 -13.79
C GLU A 277 -1.62 -19.54 -12.37
N LEU A 278 -1.16 -18.50 -11.68
CA LEU A 278 -1.66 -18.09 -10.36
C LEU A 278 -3.15 -17.77 -10.39
N GLN A 279 -3.63 -17.13 -11.46
CA GLN A 279 -5.05 -16.86 -11.62
C GLN A 279 -5.86 -18.16 -11.78
N ARG A 280 -5.38 -19.13 -12.57
CA ARG A 280 -6.03 -20.44 -12.74
C ARG A 280 -6.02 -21.23 -11.44
N ALA A 281 -4.86 -21.34 -10.78
CA ALA A 281 -4.75 -21.99 -9.47
C ALA A 281 -5.67 -21.34 -8.42
N TYR A 282 -5.75 -20.00 -8.43
CA TYR A 282 -6.69 -19.27 -7.57
C TYR A 282 -8.15 -19.49 -7.96
N GLN A 283 -8.49 -19.73 -9.22
CA GLN A 283 -9.86 -20.07 -9.63
C GLN A 283 -10.22 -21.50 -9.21
N ASP A 284 -9.29 -22.44 -9.38
CA ASP A 284 -9.50 -23.88 -9.18
C ASP A 284 -9.46 -24.31 -7.71
N ALA A 285 -8.83 -23.53 -6.82
CA ALA A 285 -8.83 -23.87 -5.40
C ALA A 285 -10.27 -24.01 -4.82
N PRO A 286 -10.50 -24.78 -3.75
CA PRO A 286 -11.80 -24.80 -3.10
C PRO A 286 -12.14 -23.42 -2.52
N ASP A 287 -13.40 -23.00 -2.59
CA ASP A 287 -13.83 -21.68 -2.09
C ASP A 287 -14.04 -21.64 -0.57
N GLY A 288 -14.09 -22.80 0.10
CA GLY A 288 -14.30 -22.94 1.54
C GLY A 288 -15.66 -22.41 2.03
N LEU A 289 -16.59 -22.10 1.13
CA LEU A 289 -17.76 -21.27 1.44
C LEU A 289 -18.66 -21.87 2.52
N VAL A 290 -18.81 -23.20 2.54
CA VAL A 290 -19.61 -23.91 3.55
C VAL A 290 -19.03 -23.72 4.96
N ASN A 291 -17.72 -23.90 5.12
CA ASN A 291 -17.04 -23.68 6.40
C ASN A 291 -17.14 -22.20 6.83
N GLY A 292 -17.04 -21.31 5.85
CA GLY A 292 -17.28 -19.88 6.03
C GLY A 292 -18.68 -19.56 6.53
N PHE A 293 -19.71 -20.17 5.93
CA PHE A 293 -21.11 -19.99 6.30
C PHE A 293 -21.37 -20.43 7.74
N VAL A 294 -20.97 -21.64 8.11
CA VAL A 294 -21.18 -22.19 9.46
C VAL A 294 -20.51 -21.31 10.51
N SER A 295 -19.26 -20.91 10.26
CA SER A 295 -18.50 -20.06 11.17
C SER A 295 -19.10 -18.65 11.26
N GLY A 296 -19.52 -18.09 10.12
CA GLY A 296 -20.15 -16.77 10.05
C GLY A 296 -21.53 -16.74 10.70
N MET A 297 -22.30 -17.83 10.65
CA MET A 297 -23.56 -17.97 11.38
C MET A 297 -23.33 -17.89 12.90
N GLY A 298 -22.27 -18.53 13.40
CA GLY A 298 -21.87 -18.41 14.81
C GLY A 298 -21.61 -16.96 15.23
N ILE A 299 -20.86 -16.19 14.41
CA ILE A 299 -20.67 -14.75 14.64
C ILE A 299 -21.99 -13.99 14.60
N ALA A 300 -22.84 -14.25 13.61
CA ALA A 300 -24.12 -13.55 13.47
C ALA A 300 -25.00 -13.74 14.71
N ILE A 301 -25.06 -14.94 15.27
CA ILE A 301 -25.82 -15.23 16.50
C ILE A 301 -25.22 -14.52 17.70
N LEU A 302 -23.90 -14.61 17.92
CA LEU A 302 -23.23 -13.90 19.03
C LEU A 302 -23.44 -12.38 18.92
N SER A 303 -23.41 -11.87 17.70
CA SER A 303 -23.66 -10.46 17.40
C SER A 303 -25.09 -10.05 17.68
N ALA A 304 -26.06 -10.92 17.36
CA ALA A 304 -27.47 -10.70 17.68
C ALA A 304 -27.69 -10.59 19.20
N LEU A 305 -27.06 -11.45 19.99
CA LEU A 305 -27.12 -11.39 21.46
C LEU A 305 -26.51 -10.09 22.00
N ALA A 306 -25.33 -9.70 21.51
CA ALA A 306 -24.69 -8.45 21.90
C ALA A 306 -25.54 -7.23 21.50
N TRP A 307 -26.15 -7.26 20.31
CA TRP A 307 -27.06 -6.23 19.83
C TRP A 307 -28.27 -6.08 20.74
N ALA A 308 -28.90 -7.20 21.11
CA ALA A 308 -30.05 -7.20 22.00
C ALA A 308 -29.72 -6.58 23.36
N ALA A 309 -28.58 -6.97 23.95
CA ALA A 309 -28.12 -6.40 25.21
C ALA A 309 -27.90 -4.88 25.09
N ILE A 310 -27.20 -4.42 24.04
CA ILE A 310 -26.94 -2.98 23.84
C ILE A 310 -28.25 -2.20 23.65
N ALA A 311 -29.19 -2.71 22.87
CA ALA A 311 -30.48 -2.06 22.66
C ALA A 311 -31.24 -1.88 23.97
N VAL A 312 -31.26 -2.92 24.82
CA VAL A 312 -31.89 -2.89 26.15
C VAL A 312 -31.21 -1.89 27.08
N PHE A 313 -29.88 -1.84 27.12
CA PHE A 313 -29.16 -0.99 28.07
C PHE A 313 -29.03 0.48 27.64
N PHE A 314 -28.98 0.76 26.33
CA PHE A 314 -28.61 2.08 25.82
C PHE A 314 -29.68 2.74 24.94
N ASN A 315 -30.79 2.04 24.63
CA ASN A 315 -31.87 2.51 23.75
C ASN A 315 -31.33 3.11 22.43
N ALA A 316 -30.24 2.54 21.91
CA ALA A 316 -29.50 3.06 20.77
C ALA A 316 -29.31 1.97 19.71
N ILE A 317 -29.67 2.31 18.46
CA ILE A 317 -29.47 1.44 17.29
C ILE A 317 -28.18 1.88 16.60
N ALA A 318 -27.16 1.03 16.61
CA ALA A 318 -25.82 1.43 16.19
C ALA A 318 -25.43 0.78 14.85
N ALA A 319 -25.49 1.56 13.76
CA ALA A 319 -24.87 1.18 12.47
C ALA A 319 -23.38 0.78 12.62
N LEU A 320 -22.70 1.35 13.61
CA LEU A 320 -21.31 1.02 13.97
C LEU A 320 -21.14 -0.45 14.38
N LEU A 321 -22.15 -1.07 15.01
CA LEU A 321 -22.08 -2.47 15.42
C LEU A 321 -22.14 -3.39 14.20
N SER A 322 -23.02 -3.11 13.22
CA SER A 322 -23.08 -3.89 11.96
C SER A 322 -21.77 -3.83 11.17
N TYR A 323 -21.06 -2.69 11.20
CA TYR A 323 -19.73 -2.53 10.63
C TYR A 323 -18.72 -3.51 11.27
N VAL A 324 -18.65 -3.54 12.61
CA VAL A 324 -17.72 -4.41 13.35
C VAL A 324 -18.02 -5.89 13.11
N VAL A 325 -19.31 -6.25 13.12
CA VAL A 325 -19.78 -7.61 12.89
C VAL A 325 -19.42 -8.06 11.48
N PHE A 326 -19.67 -7.24 10.45
CA PHE A 326 -19.28 -7.57 9.08
C PHE A 326 -17.78 -7.83 8.93
N ILE A 327 -16.93 -6.95 9.48
CA ILE A 327 -15.47 -7.15 9.45
C ILE A 327 -15.07 -8.41 10.22
N GLY A 328 -15.70 -8.68 11.37
CA GLY A 328 -15.48 -9.89 12.15
C GLY A 328 -15.83 -11.16 11.35
N THR A 329 -16.99 -11.17 10.70
CA THR A 329 -17.45 -12.26 9.83
C THR A 329 -16.46 -12.51 8.70
N VAL A 330 -16.06 -11.45 7.96
CA VAL A 330 -15.10 -11.62 6.86
C VAL A 330 -13.75 -12.12 7.36
N LYS A 331 -13.22 -11.58 8.48
CA LYS A 331 -11.95 -12.06 9.05
C LYS A 331 -12.01 -13.52 9.50
N LEU A 332 -13.14 -13.97 10.05
CA LEU A 332 -13.30 -15.38 10.42
C LEU A 332 -13.40 -16.27 9.17
N MET A 333 -14.14 -15.83 8.16
CA MET A 333 -14.19 -16.52 6.86
C MET A 333 -12.79 -16.66 6.24
N ASP A 334 -11.96 -15.61 6.30
CA ASP A 334 -10.56 -15.68 5.84
C ASP A 334 -9.75 -16.72 6.62
N ARG A 335 -9.90 -16.80 7.94
CA ARG A 335 -9.22 -17.81 8.78
C ARG A 335 -9.66 -19.24 8.45
N MET A 336 -10.89 -19.41 7.97
CA MET A 336 -11.43 -20.70 7.53
C MET A 336 -11.04 -21.03 6.07
N GLY A 337 -10.16 -20.24 5.45
CA GLY A 337 -9.71 -20.46 4.08
C GLY A 337 -10.75 -20.09 3.02
N VAL A 338 -11.77 -19.30 3.38
CA VAL A 338 -12.78 -18.88 2.42
C VAL A 338 -12.17 -17.88 1.44
N LYS A 339 -12.33 -18.15 0.14
CA LYS A 339 -11.91 -17.19 -0.87
C LYS A 339 -12.75 -15.94 -0.76
N ARG A 340 -12.10 -14.78 -0.68
CA ARG A 340 -12.79 -13.51 -0.87
C ARG A 340 -13.29 -13.48 -2.32
N THR A 341 -14.59 -13.41 -2.51
CA THR A 341 -15.25 -13.30 -3.82
C THR A 341 -16.48 -12.43 -3.63
N GLY A 342 -17.09 -11.96 -4.71
CA GLY A 342 -18.38 -11.27 -4.61
C GLY A 342 -19.44 -12.12 -3.88
N ARG A 343 -19.42 -13.44 -4.06
CA ARG A 343 -20.33 -14.38 -3.39
C ARG A 343 -20.08 -14.47 -1.89
N SER A 344 -18.82 -14.59 -1.45
CA SER A 344 -18.50 -14.71 -0.03
C SER A 344 -18.68 -13.37 0.71
N LEU A 345 -18.43 -12.23 0.06
CA LEU A 345 -18.76 -10.91 0.61
C LEU A 345 -20.28 -10.71 0.73
N LEU A 346 -21.05 -11.10 -0.29
CA LEU A 346 -22.52 -11.08 -0.23
C LEU A 346 -23.04 -11.96 0.91
N LEU A 347 -22.48 -13.17 1.06
CA LEU A 347 -22.84 -14.07 2.15
C LEU A 347 -22.55 -13.46 3.52
N ALA A 348 -21.36 -12.85 3.70
CA ALA A 348 -21.02 -12.15 4.93
C ALA A 348 -21.99 -10.99 5.21
N SER A 349 -22.39 -10.23 4.17
CA SER A 349 -23.41 -9.17 4.32
C SER A 349 -24.76 -9.73 4.74
N LEU A 350 -25.22 -10.83 4.14
CA LEU A 350 -26.47 -11.48 4.50
C LEU A 350 -26.44 -12.00 5.94
N LEU A 351 -25.32 -12.59 6.37
CA LEU A 351 -25.14 -13.05 7.75
C LEU A 351 -25.15 -11.88 8.75
N THR A 352 -24.52 -10.75 8.41
CA THR A 352 -24.59 -9.54 9.26
C THR A 352 -26.02 -8.99 9.33
N LEU A 353 -26.74 -8.93 8.21
CA LEU A 353 -28.14 -8.49 8.20
C LEU A 353 -29.03 -9.43 9.00
N PHE A 354 -28.81 -10.74 8.89
CA PHE A 354 -29.48 -11.74 9.71
C PHE A 354 -29.22 -11.54 11.20
N GLY A 355 -27.95 -11.33 11.60
CA GLY A 355 -27.59 -11.06 12.98
C GLY A 355 -28.22 -9.78 13.53
N ALA A 356 -28.27 -8.70 12.74
CA ALA A 356 -28.92 -7.47 13.13
C ALA A 356 -30.45 -7.61 13.29
N ALA A 357 -31.09 -8.31 12.35
CA ALA A 357 -32.53 -8.60 12.42
C ALA A 357 -32.86 -9.46 13.64
N LEU A 358 -32.10 -10.55 13.86
CA LEU A 358 -32.25 -11.42 15.02
C LEU A 358 -32.03 -10.65 16.33
N GLY A 359 -31.02 -9.77 16.38
CA GLY A 359 -30.75 -8.95 17.56
C GLY A 359 -31.86 -7.95 17.89
N ALA A 360 -32.43 -7.31 16.87
CA ALA A 360 -33.60 -6.43 17.05
C ALA A 360 -34.82 -7.21 17.57
N TYR A 361 -35.02 -8.43 17.07
CA TYR A 361 -36.08 -9.31 17.55
C TYR A 361 -35.89 -9.78 18.99
N LEU A 362 -34.65 -10.13 19.37
CA LEU A 362 -34.32 -10.50 20.75
C LEU A 362 -34.49 -9.34 21.72
N ALA A 363 -34.12 -8.11 21.33
CA ALA A 363 -34.34 -6.92 22.14
C ALA A 363 -35.83 -6.67 22.40
N LEU A 364 -36.65 -6.79 21.36
CA LEU A 364 -38.09 -6.61 21.47
C LEU A 364 -38.74 -7.69 22.33
N ALA A 365 -38.34 -8.94 22.14
CA ALA A 365 -38.81 -10.06 22.96
C ALA A 365 -38.43 -9.85 24.44
N TRP A 366 -37.23 -9.33 24.72
CA TRP A 366 -36.80 -8.96 26.06
C TRP A 366 -37.67 -7.86 26.67
N GLU A 367 -37.91 -6.77 25.93
CA GLU A 367 -38.73 -5.65 26.41
C GLU A 367 -40.14 -6.13 26.79
N VAL A 368 -40.80 -6.87 25.91
CA VAL A 368 -42.12 -7.46 26.16
C VAL A 368 -42.10 -8.40 27.37
N ALA A 369 -41.06 -9.24 27.49
CA ALA A 369 -40.91 -10.14 28.63
C ALA A 369 -40.69 -9.38 29.95
N SER A 370 -40.03 -8.23 29.92
CA SER A 370 -39.73 -7.41 31.09
C SER A 370 -40.95 -6.62 31.62
N GLU A 371 -41.90 -6.27 30.73
CA GLU A 371 -43.15 -5.59 31.10
C GLU A 371 -44.22 -6.54 31.68
N LEU A 372 -44.09 -7.86 31.45
CA LEU A 372 -45.06 -8.84 31.95
C LEU A 372 -44.87 -9.08 33.46
N PRO A 373 -45.84 -8.71 34.32
CA PRO A 373 -45.68 -8.82 35.77
C PRO A 373 -45.63 -10.27 36.23
N GLN A 374 -44.45 -10.76 36.62
CA GLN A 374 -44.10 -11.95 37.43
C GLN A 374 -44.82 -13.31 37.19
N ARG A 375 -45.71 -13.46 36.21
CA ARG A 375 -46.29 -14.76 35.82
C ARG A 375 -45.84 -15.13 34.41
N LEU A 376 -44.54 -15.41 34.28
CA LEU A 376 -44.02 -16.35 33.29
C LEU A 376 -44.51 -17.78 33.63
N MET A 377 -45.83 -17.96 33.74
CA MET A 377 -46.42 -19.29 33.72
C MET A 377 -46.49 -19.73 32.26
N LEU A 378 -46.13 -21.00 31.99
CA LEU A 378 -46.24 -21.62 30.68
C LEU A 378 -47.64 -21.46 30.05
N SER A 379 -48.67 -21.20 30.86
CA SER A 379 -50.04 -20.91 30.43
C SER A 379 -50.17 -19.65 29.56
N ASN A 380 -49.29 -18.67 29.73
CA ASN A 380 -49.37 -17.38 29.02
C ASN A 380 -48.50 -17.37 27.75
N LEU A 381 -47.83 -18.49 27.43
CA LEU A 381 -46.95 -18.60 26.27
C LEU A 381 -47.64 -18.22 24.94
N PRO A 382 -48.92 -18.58 24.67
CA PRO A 382 -49.59 -18.17 23.44
C PRO A 382 -49.79 -16.66 23.33
N GLU A 383 -50.15 -15.98 24.42
CA GLU A 383 -50.32 -14.52 24.44
C GLU A 383 -48.98 -13.81 24.22
N ILE A 384 -47.92 -14.28 24.90
CA ILE A 384 -46.55 -13.80 24.69
C ILE A 384 -46.11 -14.01 23.24
N MET A 385 -46.37 -15.18 22.65
CA MET A 385 -46.06 -15.45 21.25
C MET A 385 -46.86 -14.59 20.28
N SER A 386 -48.11 -14.25 20.60
CA SER A 386 -48.93 -13.37 19.76
C SER A 386 -48.51 -11.90 19.85
N ALA A 387 -48.18 -11.40 21.05
CA ALA A 387 -47.68 -10.05 21.27
C ALA A 387 -46.29 -9.88 20.65
N ALA A 388 -45.42 -10.89 20.85
CA ALA A 388 -44.17 -10.99 20.12
C ALA A 388 -44.45 -10.98 18.61
N TRP A 389 -45.30 -11.85 18.06
CA TRP A 389 -45.61 -11.88 16.63
C TRP A 389 -46.12 -10.54 16.07
N GLN A 390 -47.01 -9.84 16.77
CA GLN A 390 -47.48 -8.52 16.36
C GLN A 390 -46.35 -7.49 16.37
N ALA A 391 -45.53 -7.48 17.43
CA ALA A 391 -44.38 -6.59 17.52
C ALA A 391 -43.29 -6.94 16.47
N LEU A 392 -43.10 -8.24 16.17
CA LEU A 392 -42.23 -8.76 15.12
C LEU A 392 -42.74 -8.38 13.72
N SER A 393 -44.07 -8.29 13.55
CA SER A 393 -44.72 -7.86 12.31
C SER A 393 -44.69 -6.34 12.11
N ALA A 394 -44.28 -5.57 13.13
CA ALA A 394 -44.07 -4.13 13.02
C ALA A 394 -42.87 -3.85 12.10
N THR A 395 -43.17 -3.78 10.81
CA THR A 395 -42.19 -3.61 9.72
C THR A 395 -41.29 -2.39 9.86
N SER A 396 -41.59 -1.41 10.71
CA SER A 396 -40.79 -0.21 10.91
C SER A 396 -39.47 -0.49 11.63
N LEU A 397 -39.48 -1.26 12.72
CA LEU A 397 -38.29 -1.55 13.52
C LEU A 397 -37.27 -2.39 12.72
N LEU A 398 -37.76 -3.42 12.04
CA LEU A 398 -36.94 -4.24 11.13
C LEU A 398 -36.38 -3.41 9.98
N ARG A 399 -37.19 -2.52 9.37
CA ARG A 399 -36.72 -1.62 8.30
C ARG A 399 -35.62 -0.68 8.79
N GLN A 400 -35.73 -0.15 10.01
CA GLN A 400 -34.68 0.70 10.60
C GLN A 400 -33.40 -0.11 10.85
N ALA A 401 -33.48 -1.27 11.48
CA ALA A 401 -32.32 -2.12 11.75
C ALA A 401 -31.59 -2.56 10.47
N ILE A 402 -32.34 -2.97 9.45
CA ILE A 402 -31.79 -3.30 8.12
C ILE A 402 -31.20 -2.05 7.47
N GLY A 403 -31.90 -0.93 7.48
CA GLY A 403 -31.43 0.33 6.90
C GLY A 403 -30.09 0.79 7.49
N PHE A 404 -29.97 0.81 8.82
CA PHE A 404 -28.72 1.14 9.50
C PHE A 404 -27.60 0.14 9.20
N SER A 405 -27.93 -1.16 9.13
CA SER A 405 -26.95 -2.18 8.77
C SER A 405 -26.44 -2.02 7.34
N LEU A 406 -27.32 -1.73 6.38
CA LEU A 406 -26.92 -1.46 5.00
C LEU A 406 -26.05 -0.21 4.88
N MET A 407 -26.38 0.87 5.62
CA MET A 407 -25.54 2.07 5.68
C MET A 407 -24.13 1.77 6.19
N GLY A 408 -23.99 0.83 7.13
CA GLY A 408 -22.68 0.37 7.62
C GLY A 408 -21.95 -0.54 6.63
N ILE A 409 -22.65 -1.52 6.03
CA ILE A 409 -22.05 -2.59 5.22
C ILE A 409 -21.65 -2.10 3.82
N ILE A 410 -22.50 -1.33 3.13
CA ILE A 410 -22.30 -0.97 1.72
C ILE A 410 -20.97 -0.24 1.48
N PRO A 411 -20.60 0.82 2.24
CA PRO A 411 -19.34 1.52 2.03
C PRO A 411 -18.12 0.61 2.21
N ILE A 412 -18.16 -0.29 3.20
CA ILE A 412 -17.09 -1.27 3.44
C ILE A 412 -17.01 -2.27 2.30
N LEU A 413 -18.16 -2.79 1.84
CA LEU A 413 -18.19 -3.76 0.76
C LEU A 413 -17.61 -3.19 -0.53
N ILE A 414 -17.95 -1.93 -0.85
CA ILE A 414 -17.36 -1.21 -1.99
C ILE A 414 -15.84 -1.04 -1.80
N TRP A 415 -15.40 -0.60 -0.62
CA TRP A 415 -13.98 -0.42 -0.30
C TRP A 415 -13.20 -1.74 -0.38
N MET A 416 -13.71 -2.82 0.22
CA MET A 416 -13.10 -4.15 0.20
C MET A 416 -13.06 -4.72 -1.21
N TRP A 417 -14.12 -4.55 -1.99
CA TRP A 417 -14.14 -4.97 -3.39
C TRP A 417 -13.08 -4.25 -4.21
N TRP A 418 -12.91 -2.95 -3.99
CA TRP A 418 -11.89 -2.15 -4.67
C TRP A 418 -10.46 -2.55 -4.28
N GLU A 419 -10.17 -2.66 -2.98
CA GLU A 419 -8.85 -3.11 -2.50
C GLU A 419 -8.53 -4.54 -2.95
N GLN A 420 -9.52 -5.42 -2.94
CA GLN A 420 -9.37 -6.79 -3.42
C GLN A 420 -9.05 -6.84 -4.91
N ARG A 421 -9.77 -6.06 -5.73
CA ARG A 421 -9.51 -5.96 -7.17
C ARG A 421 -8.09 -5.46 -7.45
N LYS A 422 -7.62 -4.47 -6.68
CA LYS A 422 -6.25 -3.95 -6.75
C LYS A 422 -5.21 -4.98 -6.32
N HIS A 423 -5.50 -5.77 -5.29
CA HIS A 423 -4.63 -6.85 -4.84
C HIS A 423 -4.49 -7.93 -5.92
N TYR A 424 -5.62 -8.40 -6.47
CA TYR A 424 -5.60 -9.40 -7.55
C TYR A 424 -5.00 -8.89 -8.84
N SER A 425 -5.19 -7.62 -9.19
CA SER A 425 -4.53 -7.07 -10.37
C SER A 425 -3.02 -7.14 -10.22
N ARG A 426 -2.46 -6.80 -9.05
CA ARG A 426 -1.02 -6.92 -8.78
C ARG A 426 -0.53 -8.36 -8.71
N MET A 427 -1.35 -9.28 -8.20
CA MET A 427 -1.00 -10.69 -8.10
C MET A 427 -1.01 -11.40 -9.46
N PHE A 428 -2.02 -11.13 -10.30
CA PHE A 428 -2.21 -11.82 -11.58
C PHE A 428 -1.64 -11.07 -12.79
N ARG A 429 -1.35 -9.77 -12.63
CA ARG A 429 -0.66 -8.94 -13.62
C ARG A 429 0.43 -8.18 -12.89
N PRO A 430 1.49 -8.88 -12.47
CA PRO A 430 2.58 -8.23 -11.76
C PRO A 430 3.15 -7.11 -12.62
N ASP A 431 3.43 -5.98 -11.98
CA ASP A 431 4.23 -4.94 -12.59
C ASP A 431 5.68 -5.44 -12.68
N VAL A 432 6.28 -5.38 -13.87
CA VAL A 432 7.60 -5.93 -14.15
C VAL A 432 8.48 -4.83 -14.71
N GLU A 433 9.46 -4.42 -13.92
CA GLU A 433 10.45 -3.44 -14.32
C GLU A 433 11.83 -4.09 -14.34
N VAL A 434 12.48 -4.11 -15.51
CA VAL A 434 13.85 -4.61 -15.66
C VAL A 434 14.81 -3.47 -15.36
N VAL A 435 15.61 -3.61 -14.30
CA VAL A 435 16.56 -2.59 -13.90
C VAL A 435 17.88 -2.80 -14.62
N GLY A 436 18.32 -1.78 -15.38
CA GLY A 436 19.58 -1.81 -16.12
C GLY A 436 19.46 -2.15 -17.61
N ALA A 437 18.26 -2.44 -18.11
CA ALA A 437 17.99 -2.47 -19.55
C ALA A 437 17.85 -1.03 -20.08
N LYS A 438 18.98 -0.40 -20.42
CA LYS A 438 19.03 0.76 -21.32
C LYS A 438 20.23 0.61 -22.24
#